data_AF-A0A9D2W221-F1
#
_entry.id   AF-A0A9D2W221-F1
#
_cell.length_a   1.000
_cell.length_b   1.000
_cell.length_c   1.000
_cell.angle_alpha   90.00
_cell.angle_beta   90.00
_cell.angle_gamma   90.00
#
_symmetry.space_group_name_H-M   'P 1'
#
loop_
_entity.id
_entity.type
_entity.pdbx_description
1 polymer ?
#
loop_
_entity_poly.entity_id
_entity_poly.type
_entity_poly.pdbx_seq_one_letter_code
_entity_poly.pdbx_strand_id
1 'polypeptide(L)'
;MYFSPAPFWFFEDDIVASAQAGGWVASLGWDHPEPFFKGVKQLHRWLFDSPESKTSLTVGRAIIGISAMATALILIGGIVIWVPKQLKPLRKRFTITSGKGLWRFALDWHKTIGICCVLFLLLMALTGPSWSFGWYREGVFALLPESESPMGTGLQIHTGKWGGIVTKFIYFFAALAGATLTISGYYLWYKKLQAKKKKPKRPAAQKVQK
;
A
#
# COMPACT_ATOMS: atom_id res chain seq x y z
N MET A 1 6.77 -34.65 -6.45
CA MET A 1 7.07 -33.60 -7.44
C MET A 1 7.22 -32.27 -6.71
N TYR A 2 8.45 -31.78 -6.56
CA TYR A 2 8.72 -30.46 -5.99
C TYR A 2 8.25 -29.39 -6.99
N PHE A 3 7.06 -28.84 -6.77
CA PHE A 3 6.59 -27.68 -7.51
C PHE A 3 7.43 -26.49 -7.06
N SER A 4 8.34 -26.02 -7.92
CA SER A 4 9.06 -24.77 -7.68
C SER A 4 8.03 -23.67 -7.42
N PRO A 5 8.02 -23.02 -6.23
CA PRO A 5 7.09 -21.96 -5.97
C PRO A 5 7.47 -20.81 -6.91
N ALA A 6 6.60 -20.48 -7.86
CA ALA A 6 6.78 -19.30 -8.70
C ALA A 6 7.21 -18.11 -7.80
N PRO A 7 8.40 -17.53 -8.04
CA PRO A 7 8.86 -16.40 -7.26
C PRO A 7 7.81 -15.28 -7.35
N PHE A 8 7.47 -14.70 -6.21
CA PHE A 8 6.45 -13.64 -6.14
C PHE A 8 7.09 -12.25 -6.18
N TRP A 9 8.43 -12.19 -6.19
CA TRP A 9 9.18 -10.95 -6.00
C TRP A 9 9.29 -10.16 -7.29
N PHE A 10 9.18 -8.85 -7.13
CA PHE A 10 9.10 -7.82 -8.18
C PHE A 10 10.25 -7.88 -9.20
N PHE A 11 11.37 -8.55 -8.91
CA PHE A 11 12.52 -8.61 -9.81
C PHE A 11 12.97 -10.03 -10.17
N GLU A 12 12.62 -11.06 -9.39
CA GLU A 12 13.16 -12.42 -9.55
C GLU A 12 12.81 -13.07 -10.90
N ASP A 13 11.56 -12.98 -11.38
CA ASP A 13 11.17 -13.74 -12.58
C ASP A 13 11.93 -13.26 -13.82
N ASP A 14 12.10 -11.94 -13.98
CA ASP A 14 12.83 -11.36 -15.11
C ASP A 14 14.36 -11.42 -14.91
N ILE A 15 14.84 -11.31 -13.66
CA ILE A 15 16.26 -11.48 -13.33
C ILE A 15 16.68 -12.92 -13.56
N VAL A 16 15.96 -13.88 -13.00
CA VAL A 16 16.26 -15.32 -13.14
C VAL A 16 16.05 -15.77 -14.58
N ALA A 17 15.00 -15.31 -15.28
CA ALA A 17 14.85 -15.57 -16.71
C ALA A 17 16.00 -14.96 -17.53
N SER A 18 16.44 -13.72 -17.22
CA SER A 18 17.59 -13.11 -17.88
C SER A 18 18.92 -13.76 -17.50
N ALA A 19 19.04 -14.31 -16.28
CA ALA A 19 20.22 -15.01 -15.79
C ALA A 19 20.31 -16.41 -16.40
N GLN A 20 19.19 -17.13 -16.50
CA GLN A 20 19.10 -18.41 -17.20
C GLN A 20 19.30 -18.27 -18.71
N ALA A 21 18.94 -17.12 -19.29
CA ALA A 21 19.24 -16.78 -20.68
C ALA A 21 20.72 -16.33 -20.91
N GLY A 22 21.57 -16.35 -19.88
CA GLY A 22 22.99 -15.96 -19.98
C GLY A 22 23.23 -14.45 -20.09
N GLY A 23 22.25 -13.62 -19.72
CA GLY A 23 22.36 -12.15 -19.73
C GLY A 23 23.27 -11.59 -18.64
N TRP A 24 23.45 -10.27 -18.63
CA TRP A 24 24.34 -9.53 -17.70
C TRP A 24 24.09 -9.81 -16.21
N VAL A 25 22.91 -10.30 -15.85
CA VAL A 25 22.55 -10.73 -14.49
C VAL A 25 23.23 -12.05 -14.11
N ALA A 26 23.38 -12.99 -15.05
CA ALA A 26 24.10 -14.25 -14.85
C ALA A 26 25.57 -13.99 -14.53
N SER A 27 26.17 -13.02 -15.24
CA SER A 27 27.56 -12.61 -15.00
C SER A 27 27.79 -11.94 -13.64
N LEU A 28 26.72 -11.52 -12.96
CA LEU A 28 26.76 -10.95 -11.61
C LEU A 28 26.54 -12.00 -10.50
N GLY A 29 26.34 -13.29 -10.85
CA GLY A 29 26.13 -14.37 -9.88
C GLY A 29 24.78 -14.33 -9.14
N TRP A 30 23.78 -13.68 -9.74
CA TRP A 30 22.43 -13.54 -9.17
C TRP A 30 21.47 -14.59 -9.73
N ASP A 31 21.73 -15.87 -9.48
CA ASP A 31 20.90 -17.00 -9.96
C ASP A 31 20.05 -17.67 -8.85
N HIS A 32 20.13 -17.20 -7.60
CA HIS A 32 19.37 -17.77 -6.48
C HIS A 32 18.49 -16.73 -5.76
N PRO A 33 17.25 -17.10 -5.40
CA PRO A 33 16.42 -16.28 -4.52
C PRO A 33 17.02 -16.26 -3.09
N GLU A 34 17.43 -15.06 -2.66
CA GLU A 34 18.12 -14.81 -1.38
C GLU A 34 17.35 -15.36 -0.17
N PRO A 35 18.05 -15.91 0.84
CA PRO A 35 17.43 -16.45 2.06
C PRO A 35 16.61 -15.38 2.80
N PHE A 36 17.01 -14.12 2.74
CA PHE A 36 16.28 -12.99 3.32
C PHE A 36 14.88 -12.84 2.71
N PHE A 37 14.76 -12.75 1.38
CA PHE A 37 13.48 -12.54 0.71
C PHE A 37 12.55 -13.75 0.85
N LYS A 38 13.10 -14.98 0.91
CA LYS A 38 12.32 -16.17 1.27
C LYS A 38 11.73 -16.03 2.67
N GLY A 39 12.54 -15.62 3.65
CA GLY A 39 12.10 -15.40 5.03
C GLY A 39 11.03 -14.32 5.13
N VAL A 40 11.23 -13.17 4.50
CA VAL A 40 10.23 -12.08 4.46
C VAL A 40 8.93 -12.56 3.83
N LYS A 41 8.97 -13.35 2.75
CA LYS A 41 7.76 -13.90 2.11
C LYS A 41 7.04 -14.88 3.03
N GLN A 42 7.77 -15.76 3.70
CA GLN A 42 7.20 -16.70 4.67
C GLN A 42 6.52 -15.97 5.82
N LEU A 43 7.16 -14.94 6.38
CA LEU A 43 6.55 -14.08 7.39
C LEU A 43 5.32 -13.35 6.84
N HIS A 44 5.47 -12.67 5.70
CA HIS A 44 4.45 -11.80 5.13
C HIS A 44 3.23 -12.55 4.62
N ARG A 45 3.36 -13.79 4.16
CA ARG A 45 2.27 -14.57 3.54
C ARG A 45 1.69 -15.64 4.47
N TRP A 46 2.54 -16.21 5.32
CA TRP A 46 2.20 -17.39 6.10
C TRP A 46 2.53 -17.26 7.58
N LEU A 47 3.11 -16.14 8.02
CA LEU A 47 3.57 -15.97 9.41
C LEU A 47 4.53 -17.11 9.82
N PHE A 48 5.43 -17.51 8.91
CA PHE A 48 6.31 -18.68 9.03
C PHE A 48 5.63 -20.04 9.19
N ASP A 49 4.30 -20.11 9.12
CA ASP A 49 3.56 -21.36 9.17
C ASP A 49 3.63 -22.07 7.81
N SER A 50 4.12 -23.30 7.77
CA SER A 50 4.28 -24.04 6.52
C SER A 50 3.03 -24.88 6.28
N PRO A 51 2.17 -24.54 5.30
CA PRO A 51 0.91 -25.25 5.11
C PRO A 51 1.14 -26.69 4.60
N GLU A 52 0.42 -27.67 5.16
CA GLU A 52 0.39 -29.05 4.63
C GLU A 52 -0.28 -29.14 3.24
N SER A 53 -1.11 -28.16 2.85
CA SER A 53 -1.70 -28.07 1.51
C SER A 53 -1.99 -26.62 1.11
N LYS A 54 -1.95 -26.31 -0.20
CA LYS A 54 -2.15 -24.94 -0.75
C LYS A 54 -3.52 -24.33 -0.45
N THR A 55 -4.49 -25.15 -0.02
CA THR A 55 -5.90 -24.81 0.17
C THR A 55 -6.29 -24.61 1.62
N SER A 56 -5.48 -25.03 2.60
CA SER A 56 -5.83 -24.85 4.01
C SER A 56 -5.84 -23.37 4.42
N LEU A 57 -6.79 -23.00 5.28
CA LEU A 57 -6.85 -21.68 5.91
C LEU A 57 -5.83 -21.62 7.04
N THR A 58 -4.58 -21.34 6.69
CA THR A 58 -3.52 -21.07 7.67
C THR A 58 -3.80 -19.76 8.40
N VAL A 59 -3.39 -19.68 9.67
CA VAL A 59 -3.55 -18.48 10.51
C VAL A 59 -2.96 -17.24 9.84
N GLY A 60 -1.76 -17.35 9.28
CA GLY A 60 -1.12 -16.26 8.53
C GLY A 60 -1.99 -15.77 7.36
N ARG A 61 -2.50 -16.68 6.53
CA ARG A 61 -3.32 -16.36 5.36
C ARG A 61 -4.63 -15.64 5.73
N ALA A 62 -5.23 -16.03 6.84
CA ALA A 62 -6.43 -15.38 7.39
C ALA A 62 -6.13 -13.97 7.92
N ILE A 63 -5.07 -13.80 8.72
CA ILE A 63 -4.68 -12.50 9.29
C ILE A 63 -4.41 -11.48 8.18
N ILE A 64 -3.67 -11.86 7.14
CA ILE A 64 -3.34 -10.96 6.03
C ILE A 64 -4.59 -10.63 5.20
N GLY A 65 -5.47 -11.62 4.98
CA GLY A 65 -6.73 -11.40 4.28
C GLY A 65 -7.63 -10.41 5.02
N ILE A 66 -7.82 -10.59 6.34
CA ILE A 66 -8.65 -9.72 7.18
C ILE A 66 -8.05 -8.32 7.28
N SER A 67 -6.73 -8.21 7.49
CA SER A 67 -6.06 -6.90 7.55
C SER A 67 -6.10 -6.15 6.22
N ALA A 68 -6.03 -6.84 5.08
CA ALA A 68 -6.20 -6.23 3.76
C ALA A 68 -7.64 -5.70 3.56
N MET A 69 -8.66 -6.46 3.97
CA MET A 69 -10.06 -6.01 3.94
C MET A 69 -10.27 -4.79 4.85
N ALA A 70 -9.77 -4.83 6.08
CA ALA A 70 -9.84 -3.69 7.01
C ALA A 70 -9.15 -2.45 6.42
N THR A 71 -7.98 -2.63 5.80
CA THR A 71 -7.26 -1.56 5.11
C THR A 71 -8.09 -0.97 3.97
N ALA A 72 -8.71 -1.81 3.13
CA ALA A 72 -9.59 -1.35 2.06
C ALA A 72 -10.75 -0.51 2.62
N LEU A 73 -11.41 -0.96 3.69
CA LEU A 73 -12.51 -0.21 4.33
C LEU A 73 -12.06 1.14 4.90
N ILE A 74 -10.90 1.19 5.56
CA ILE A 74 -10.31 2.44 6.07
C ILE A 74 -10.02 3.41 4.93
N LEU A 75 -9.47 2.93 3.82
CA LEU A 75 -9.17 3.76 2.65
C LEU A 75 -10.45 4.28 1.99
N ILE A 76 -11.46 3.44 1.79
CA ILE A 76 -12.78 3.85 1.26
C ILE A 76 -13.39 4.94 2.16
N GLY A 77 -13.44 4.71 3.47
CA GLY A 77 -13.94 5.68 4.44
C GLY A 77 -13.16 7.00 4.42
N GLY A 78 -11.84 6.92 4.28
CA GLY A 78 -10.96 8.08 4.11
C GLY A 78 -11.33 8.92 2.89
N ILE A 79 -11.53 8.29 1.73
CA ILE A 79 -11.93 8.98 0.49
C ILE A 79 -13.31 9.64 0.66
N VAL A 80 -14.30 8.89 1.13
CA VAL A 80 -15.69 9.35 1.28
C VAL A 80 -15.78 10.58 2.18
N ILE A 81 -15.04 10.62 3.30
CA ILE A 81 -15.02 11.76 4.21
C ILE A 81 -14.24 12.95 3.61
N TRP A 82 -13.21 12.68 2.83
CA TRP A 82 -12.24 13.68 2.37
C TRP A 82 -12.70 14.45 1.12
N VAL A 83 -13.27 13.78 0.13
CA VAL A 83 -13.75 14.37 -1.14
C VAL A 83 -14.64 15.61 -0.93
N PRO A 84 -15.73 15.57 -0.13
CA PRO A 84 -16.60 16.72 0.03
C PRO A 84 -15.95 17.88 0.82
N LYS A 85 -14.89 17.62 1.59
CA LYS A 85 -14.21 18.63 2.41
C LYS A 85 -13.12 19.39 1.67
N GLN A 86 -12.46 18.77 0.67
CA GLN A 86 -11.37 19.41 -0.09
C GLN A 86 -11.82 20.05 -1.41
N LEU A 87 -12.95 19.63 -1.97
CA LEU A 87 -13.55 20.31 -3.13
C LEU A 87 -14.01 21.76 -2.81
N LYS A 88 -14.42 22.02 -1.56
CA LYS A 88 -14.88 23.35 -1.10
C LYS A 88 -13.79 24.43 -1.08
N PRO A 89 -12.58 24.21 -0.54
CA PRO A 89 -11.50 25.21 -0.55
C PRO A 89 -10.78 25.34 -1.91
N LEU A 90 -10.85 24.34 -2.81
CA LEU A 90 -10.22 24.42 -4.14
C LEU A 90 -10.78 25.56 -5.00
N ARG A 91 -12.08 25.88 -4.87
CA ARG A 91 -12.68 27.06 -5.52
C ARG A 91 -12.12 28.41 -5.02
N LYS A 92 -11.52 28.47 -3.84
CA LYS A 92 -11.01 29.71 -3.21
C LYS A 92 -9.48 29.84 -3.28
N ARG A 93 -8.76 28.89 -3.89
CA ARG A 93 -7.30 28.74 -3.80
C ARG A 93 -6.53 29.18 -5.06
N PHE A 94 -7.20 29.73 -6.07
CA PHE A 94 -6.56 30.35 -7.24
C PHE A 94 -5.90 31.71 -6.94
N THR A 95 -5.88 32.15 -5.69
CA THR A 95 -5.13 33.34 -5.22
C THR A 95 -3.86 32.90 -4.48
N ILE A 96 -2.72 32.95 -5.18
CA ILE A 96 -1.41 32.51 -4.69
C ILE A 96 -0.80 33.62 -3.84
N THR A 97 -0.64 33.39 -2.53
CA THR A 97 0.33 34.10 -1.69
C THR A 97 1.33 33.09 -1.17
N SER A 98 2.55 33.14 -1.73
CA SER A 98 3.68 32.30 -1.35
C SER A 98 4.41 32.93 -0.16
N GLY A 99 4.88 32.11 0.78
CA GLY A 99 5.71 32.58 1.89
C GLY A 99 5.45 31.87 3.21
N LYS A 100 5.55 30.53 3.28
CA LYS A 100 5.28 29.79 4.53
C LYS A 100 6.15 28.53 4.67
N GLY A 101 6.92 28.45 5.77
CA GLY A 101 8.00 27.48 6.03
C GLY A 101 7.66 25.99 6.06
N LEU A 102 8.71 25.17 6.22
CA LEU A 102 8.78 23.71 5.98
C LEU A 102 7.62 22.86 6.54
N TRP A 103 7.00 23.22 7.65
CA TRP A 103 5.86 22.47 8.20
C TRP A 103 4.60 22.55 7.32
N ARG A 104 4.34 23.71 6.69
CA ARG A 104 3.20 23.87 5.78
C ARG A 104 3.47 23.17 4.45
N PHE A 105 4.71 23.24 3.97
CA PHE A 105 5.16 22.50 2.78
C PHE A 105 5.03 20.98 2.96
N ALA A 106 5.55 20.42 4.06
CA ALA A 106 5.41 19.00 4.35
C ALA A 106 3.94 18.56 4.49
N LEU A 107 3.08 19.39 5.09
CA LEU A 107 1.65 19.12 5.22
C LEU A 107 0.92 19.15 3.87
N ASP A 108 1.28 20.08 2.98
CA ASP A 108 0.65 20.19 1.67
C ASP A 108 1.12 19.06 0.73
N TRP A 109 2.40 18.67 0.76
CA TRP A 109 2.90 17.47 0.07
C TRP A 109 2.28 16.17 0.60
N HIS A 110 2.17 16.01 1.92
CA HIS A 110 1.55 14.82 2.52
C HIS A 110 0.09 14.65 2.09
N LYS A 111 -0.67 15.75 1.93
CA LYS A 111 -2.05 15.69 1.41
C LYS A 111 -2.07 15.26 -0.06
N THR A 112 -1.26 15.88 -0.90
CA THR A 112 -1.26 15.62 -2.35
C THR A 112 -0.78 14.21 -2.67
N ILE A 113 0.37 13.80 -2.12
CA ILE A 113 0.91 12.44 -2.26
C ILE A 113 -0.07 11.42 -1.66
N GLY A 114 -0.66 11.74 -0.50
CA GLY A 114 -1.63 10.87 0.17
C GLY A 114 -2.82 10.52 -0.71
N ILE A 115 -3.38 11.46 -1.46
CA ILE A 115 -4.52 11.21 -2.37
C ILE A 115 -4.12 10.26 -3.50
N CYS A 116 -2.97 10.53 -4.14
CA CYS A 116 -2.46 9.68 -5.21
C CYS A 116 -2.18 8.26 -4.72
N CYS A 117 -1.55 8.12 -3.55
CA CYS A 117 -1.25 6.83 -2.94
C CYS A 117 -2.51 6.11 -2.46
N VAL A 118 -3.53 6.80 -1.95
CA VAL A 118 -4.76 6.19 -1.47
C VAL A 118 -5.50 5.44 -2.58
N LEU A 119 -5.56 5.99 -3.80
CA LEU A 119 -6.17 5.30 -4.94
C LEU A 119 -5.40 4.03 -5.32
N PHE A 120 -4.07 4.12 -5.36
CA PHE A 120 -3.20 2.98 -5.66
C PHE A 120 -3.29 1.90 -4.56
N LEU A 121 -3.20 2.30 -3.29
CA LEU A 121 -3.29 1.39 -2.14
C LEU A 121 -4.68 0.75 -2.03
N LEU A 122 -5.75 1.46 -2.42
CA LEU A 122 -7.10 0.90 -2.43
C LEU A 122 -7.20 -0.23 -3.45
N LEU A 123 -6.67 -0.04 -4.67
CA LEU A 123 -6.62 -1.09 -5.69
C LEU A 123 -5.82 -2.31 -5.19
N MET A 124 -4.67 -2.08 -4.57
CA MET A 124 -3.83 -3.15 -4.00
C MET A 124 -4.50 -3.87 -2.83
N ALA A 125 -5.23 -3.14 -1.98
CA ALA A 125 -5.97 -3.69 -0.84
C ALA A 125 -7.23 -4.46 -1.27
N LEU A 126 -7.85 -4.13 -2.40
CA LEU A 126 -8.97 -4.89 -2.98
C LEU A 126 -8.50 -6.17 -3.67
N THR A 127 -7.32 -6.16 -4.27
CA THR A 127 -6.77 -7.34 -4.96
C THR A 127 -6.13 -8.36 -4.01
N GLY A 128 -5.73 -7.96 -2.80
CA GLY A 128 -5.12 -8.81 -1.77
C GLY A 128 -6.02 -9.94 -1.22
N PRO A 129 -7.26 -9.68 -0.78
CA PRO A 129 -8.16 -10.68 -0.20
C PRO A 129 -8.54 -11.81 -1.18
N SER A 130 -8.51 -11.55 -2.49
CA SER A 130 -8.72 -12.56 -3.54
C SER A 130 -7.72 -13.71 -3.48
N TRP A 131 -6.57 -13.51 -2.82
CA TRP A 131 -5.54 -14.52 -2.57
C TRP A 131 -5.79 -15.36 -1.31
N SER A 132 -6.63 -14.88 -0.40
CA SER A 132 -6.88 -15.50 0.91
C SER A 132 -8.25 -16.19 0.97
N PHE A 133 -9.27 -15.64 0.31
CA PHE A 133 -10.64 -16.14 0.41
C PHE A 133 -11.25 -16.48 -0.95
N GLY A 134 -11.60 -17.76 -1.14
CA GLY A 134 -12.26 -18.22 -2.37
C GLY A 134 -13.59 -17.51 -2.61
N TRP A 135 -14.40 -17.34 -1.57
CA TRP A 135 -15.70 -16.66 -1.64
C TRP A 135 -15.59 -15.20 -2.09
N TYR A 136 -14.56 -14.47 -1.64
CA TYR A 136 -14.34 -13.08 -2.03
C TYR A 136 -13.96 -12.99 -3.50
N ARG A 137 -13.07 -13.90 -3.91
CA ARG A 137 -12.61 -14.03 -5.29
C ARG A 137 -13.79 -14.33 -6.24
N GLU A 138 -14.62 -15.30 -5.90
CA GLU A 138 -15.81 -15.66 -6.68
C GLU A 138 -16.81 -14.50 -6.75
N GLY A 139 -17.03 -13.80 -5.63
CA GLY A 139 -17.90 -12.62 -5.61
C GLY A 139 -17.39 -11.45 -6.46
N VAL A 140 -16.09 -11.16 -6.43
CA VAL A 140 -15.48 -10.10 -7.26
C VAL A 140 -15.52 -10.49 -8.75
N PHE A 141 -15.26 -11.74 -9.08
CA PHE A 141 -15.27 -12.21 -10.47
C PHE A 141 -16.66 -12.39 -11.05
N ALA A 142 -17.68 -12.67 -10.23
CA ALA A 142 -19.08 -12.65 -10.69
C ALA A 142 -19.52 -11.26 -11.20
N LEU A 143 -18.80 -10.19 -10.82
CA LEU A 143 -19.07 -8.82 -11.24
C LEU A 143 -18.19 -8.34 -12.40
N LEU A 144 -17.16 -9.11 -12.79
CA LEU A 144 -16.23 -8.77 -13.86
C LEU A 144 -16.46 -9.70 -15.08
N PRO A 145 -16.27 -9.22 -16.32
CA PRO A 145 -16.42 -10.07 -17.51
C PRO A 145 -15.40 -11.23 -17.47
N GLU A 146 -15.88 -12.45 -17.77
CA GLU A 146 -15.23 -13.77 -17.62
C GLU A 146 -13.98 -13.99 -18.51
N SER A 147 -13.50 -12.94 -19.20
CA SER A 147 -12.59 -13.07 -20.33
C SER A 147 -11.09 -13.18 -19.99
N GLU A 148 -10.69 -13.25 -18.72
CA GLU A 148 -9.27 -13.42 -18.37
C GLU A 148 -9.06 -14.39 -17.21
N SER A 149 -7.99 -15.18 -17.30
CA SER A 149 -7.60 -16.18 -16.29
C SER A 149 -7.69 -15.60 -14.86
N PRO A 150 -8.67 -16.02 -14.04
CA PRO A 150 -9.03 -15.28 -12.82
C PRO A 150 -7.92 -15.30 -11.75
N MET A 151 -7.06 -16.32 -11.76
CA MET A 151 -5.85 -16.32 -10.92
C MET A 151 -4.69 -15.53 -11.52
N GLY A 152 -4.61 -15.36 -12.84
CA GLY A 152 -3.50 -14.70 -13.52
C GLY A 152 -3.57 -13.18 -13.38
N THR A 153 -4.67 -12.57 -13.82
CA THR A 153 -4.77 -11.10 -13.93
C THR A 153 -4.75 -10.42 -12.56
N GLY A 154 -5.48 -10.97 -11.58
CA GLY A 154 -5.46 -10.48 -10.19
C GLY A 154 -4.07 -10.55 -9.55
N LEU A 155 -3.24 -11.52 -9.96
CA LEU A 155 -1.88 -11.67 -9.43
C LEU A 155 -0.97 -10.67 -10.09
N GLN A 156 -1.07 -10.58 -11.40
CA GLN A 156 -0.28 -9.73 -12.26
C GLN A 156 -0.43 -8.27 -11.85
N ILE A 157 -1.65 -7.82 -11.55
CA ILE A 157 -1.90 -6.45 -11.06
C ILE A 157 -1.45 -6.27 -9.60
N HIS A 158 -1.61 -7.25 -8.72
CA HIS A 158 -1.20 -7.12 -7.33
C HIS A 158 0.33 -7.17 -7.16
N THR A 159 1.02 -7.88 -8.06
CA THR A 159 2.48 -8.06 -8.05
C THR A 159 3.20 -7.17 -9.06
N GLY A 160 2.47 -6.33 -9.81
CA GLY A 160 3.04 -5.43 -10.81
C GLY A 160 3.77 -6.13 -11.97
N LYS A 161 3.49 -7.42 -12.21
CA LYS A 161 4.14 -8.25 -13.23
C LYS A 161 3.66 -7.97 -14.67
N TRP A 162 2.57 -7.22 -14.83
CA TRP A 162 1.93 -7.00 -16.14
C TRP A 162 2.64 -6.00 -17.07
N GLY A 163 3.46 -5.09 -16.55
CA GLY A 163 4.03 -3.97 -17.33
C GLY A 163 5.56 -3.89 -17.34
N GLY A 164 6.23 -5.01 -17.09
CA GLY A 164 7.69 -5.12 -17.14
C GLY A 164 8.40 -4.20 -16.15
N ILE A 165 9.53 -3.62 -16.55
CA ILE A 165 10.38 -2.86 -15.62
C ILE A 165 9.77 -1.52 -15.17
N VAL A 166 8.92 -0.91 -16.00
CA VAL A 166 8.28 0.38 -15.70
C VAL A 166 7.30 0.23 -14.54
N THR A 167 6.46 -0.81 -14.55
CA THR A 167 5.54 -1.05 -13.43
C THR A 167 6.28 -1.35 -12.14
N LYS A 168 7.43 -2.02 -12.18
CA LYS A 168 8.24 -2.26 -10.97
C LYS A 168 8.70 -0.96 -10.31
N PHE A 169 9.20 0.01 -11.10
CA PHE A 169 9.55 1.32 -10.57
C PHE A 169 8.35 2.04 -9.97
N ILE A 170 7.20 2.02 -10.66
CA ILE A 170 5.96 2.61 -10.14
C ILE A 170 5.60 2.02 -8.77
N TYR A 171 5.65 0.71 -8.62
CA TYR A 171 5.29 0.04 -7.36
C TYR A 171 6.34 0.28 -6.27
N PHE A 172 7.63 0.35 -6.63
CA PHE A 172 8.69 0.72 -5.70
C PHE A 172 8.47 2.12 -5.12
N PHE A 173 8.26 3.12 -5.99
CA PHE A 173 8.00 4.48 -5.54
C PHE A 173 6.66 4.61 -4.81
N ALA A 174 5.63 3.85 -5.21
CA ALA A 174 4.37 3.83 -4.50
C ALA A 174 4.50 3.24 -3.09
N ALA A 175 5.27 2.16 -2.92
CA ALA A 175 5.57 1.57 -1.61
C ALA A 175 6.40 2.53 -0.74
N LEU A 176 7.40 3.18 -1.32
CA LEU A 176 8.21 4.19 -0.63
C LEU A 176 7.37 5.41 -0.20
N ALA A 177 6.48 5.88 -1.07
CA ALA A 177 5.55 6.96 -0.75
C ALA A 177 4.59 6.54 0.37
N GLY A 178 4.07 5.30 0.33
CA GLY A 178 3.27 4.72 1.40
C GLY A 178 3.98 4.69 2.76
N ALA A 179 5.24 4.22 2.79
CA ALA A 179 6.06 4.23 3.99
C ALA A 179 6.38 5.67 4.47
N THR A 180 6.62 6.59 3.54
CA THR A 180 6.85 8.01 3.87
C THR A 180 5.58 8.65 4.45
N LEU A 181 4.40 8.27 3.96
CA LEU A 181 3.11 8.74 4.45
C LEU A 181 2.87 8.30 5.91
N THR A 182 3.20 7.07 6.29
CA THR A 182 3.02 6.62 7.68
C THR A 182 3.96 7.37 8.63
N ILE A 183 5.23 7.53 8.25
CA ILE A 183 6.23 8.27 9.04
C ILE A 183 5.83 9.75 9.18
N SER A 184 5.51 10.41 8.06
CA SER A 184 5.12 11.83 8.06
C SER A 184 3.79 12.07 8.78
N GLY A 185 2.84 11.14 8.70
CA GLY A 185 1.59 11.16 9.46
C GLY A 185 1.84 11.14 10.97
N TYR A 186 2.71 10.23 11.43
CA TYR A 186 3.08 10.14 12.85
C TYR A 186 3.81 11.41 13.34
N TYR A 187 4.74 11.93 12.54
CA TYR A 187 5.43 13.19 12.82
C TYR A 187 4.46 14.38 12.97
N LEU A 188 3.48 14.49 12.05
CA LEU A 188 2.47 15.55 12.10
C LEU A 188 1.56 15.42 13.32
N TRP A 189 1.19 14.20 13.71
CA TRP A 189 0.44 13.91 14.94
C TRP A 189 1.23 14.33 16.19
N TYR A 190 2.52 13.96 16.27
CA TYR A 190 3.41 14.36 17.36
C TYR A 190 3.52 15.88 17.48
N LYS A 191 3.72 16.60 16.37
CA LYS A 191 3.75 18.08 16.38
C LYS A 191 2.42 18.71 16.79
N LYS A 192 1.28 18.13 16.40
CA LYS A 192 -0.04 18.59 16.88
C LYS A 192 -0.17 18.42 18.39
N LEU A 193 0.35 17.33 18.94
CA LEU A 193 0.37 17.10 20.40
C LEU A 193 1.19 18.18 21.11
N GLN A 194 2.39 18.48 20.61
CA GLN A 194 3.25 19.52 21.17
C GLN A 194 2.61 20.91 21.08
N ALA A 195 1.90 21.21 19.99
CA ALA A 195 1.18 22.47 19.84
C ALA A 195 0.00 22.61 20.80
N LYS A 196 -0.67 21.50 21.18
CA LYS A 196 -1.73 21.52 22.21
C LYS A 196 -1.15 21.77 23.61
N LYS A 197 0.01 21.21 23.93
CA LYS A 197 0.68 21.41 25.23
C LYS A 197 1.15 22.86 25.44
N LYS A 198 1.59 23.54 24.37
CA LYS A 198 2.08 24.92 24.42
C LYS A 198 0.98 25.99 24.46
N LYS A 199 -0.30 25.63 24.30
CA LYS A 199 -1.38 26.61 24.43
C LYS A 199 -1.59 26.91 25.93
N PRO A 200 -1.31 28.14 26.41
CA PRO A 200 -1.66 28.50 27.78
C PRO A 200 -3.16 28.28 27.98
N LYS A 201 -3.56 27.71 29.13
CA LYS A 201 -4.97 27.64 29.52
C LYS A 201 -5.51 29.07 29.44
N ARG A 202 -6.44 29.32 28.52
CA ARG A 202 -7.15 30.60 28.42
C ARG A 202 -7.68 30.91 29.83
N PRO A 203 -7.31 32.03 30.48
CA PRO A 203 -7.93 32.41 31.73
C PRO A 203 -9.43 32.40 31.49
N ALA A 204 -10.17 31.69 32.35
CA ALA A 204 -11.62 31.65 32.27
C ALA A 204 -12.09 33.11 32.18
N ALA A 205 -12.74 33.46 31.07
CA ALA A 205 -13.21 34.81 30.83
C ALA A 205 -13.98 35.24 32.09
N GLN A 206 -13.41 36.20 32.80
CA GLN A 206 -14.04 36.88 33.92
C GLN A 206 -15.39 37.33 33.39
N LYS A 207 -16.46 36.65 33.83
CA LYS A 207 -17.83 37.11 33.61
C LYS A 207 -17.91 38.44 34.35
N VAL A 208 -17.63 39.52 33.63
CA VAL A 208 -17.89 40.88 34.10
C VAL A 208 -19.40 41.01 34.11
N GLN A 209 -19.97 40.94 35.32
CA GLN A 209 -21.30 41.47 35.61
C GLN A 209 -21.34 42.93 35.16
N LYS A 210 -22.22 43.24 34.22
CA LYS A 210 -22.88 44.53 34.07
C LYS A 210 -24.30 44.27 33.60
#